data_AF-A0A067ER47-F1
#
_entry.id   AF-A0A067ER47-F1
#
_cell.length_a   1.000
_cell.length_b   1.000
_cell.length_c   1.000
_cell.angle_alpha   90.00
_cell.angle_beta   90.00
_cell.angle_gamma   90.00
#
_symmetry.space_group_name_H-M   'P 1'
#
loop_
_entity.id
_entity.type
_entity.pdbx_description
1 polymer ?
#
loop_
_entity_poly.entity_id
_entity_poly.type
_entity_poly.pdbx_seq_one_letter_code
_entity_poly.pdbx_strand_id
1 'polypeptide(L)'
;MPKQTFLAQDLPWLLLPATNDNKDIKSFLSITKNKLHNFNLPAARGKTICGSSAGWLIMNDNVSTITLINPLTSGHFQLPQISTKKVFIHKAILSSDPECDPYNFVVMAICGEKRQLIYYKARSESWETLEAAGFYYDDVISYEGRKLFAVTEYGKVVCCKIDSLPRFKEIFMPFSFQGNKVYLVCVEGEVVCYFQKLEGTFTFLL
;
A
#
# COMPACT_ATOMS: atom_id res chain seq x y z
N MET A 1 -19.45 -20.59 9.85
CA MET A 1 -18.43 -20.12 10.82
C MET A 1 -18.86 -18.76 11.34
N PRO A 2 -18.79 -18.46 12.65
CA PRO A 2 -19.17 -17.15 13.16
C PRO A 2 -18.14 -16.09 12.73
N LYS A 3 -18.61 -14.98 12.16
CA LYS A 3 -17.81 -13.79 11.87
C LYS A 3 -17.30 -13.23 13.21
N GLN A 4 -15.98 -13.17 13.42
CA GLN A 4 -15.42 -12.47 14.57
C GLN A 4 -15.57 -10.96 14.35
N THR A 5 -16.40 -10.33 15.17
CA THR A 5 -16.61 -8.88 15.15
C THR A 5 -15.50 -8.21 15.97
N PHE A 6 -14.58 -7.53 15.30
CA PHE A 6 -13.57 -6.69 15.95
C PHE A 6 -14.09 -5.24 15.96
N LEU A 7 -14.13 -4.61 17.13
CA LEU A 7 -14.46 -3.19 17.24
C LEU A 7 -13.28 -2.34 16.73
N ALA A 8 -13.57 -1.18 16.15
CA ALA A 8 -12.57 -0.22 15.65
C ALA A 8 -11.54 0.26 16.72
N GLN A 9 -11.77 -0.05 17.99
CA GLN A 9 -10.92 0.29 19.14
C GLN A 9 -9.61 -0.51 19.22
N ASP A 10 -9.42 -1.51 18.36
CA ASP A 10 -8.26 -2.42 18.46
C ASP A 10 -7.12 -2.07 17.51
N LEU A 11 -7.26 -1.00 16.71
CA LEU A 11 -6.27 -0.53 15.73
C LEU A 11 -5.20 0.37 16.38
N PRO A 12 -3.95 0.36 15.87
CA PRO A 12 -3.45 -0.44 14.75
C PRO A 12 -2.92 -1.81 15.18
N TRP A 13 -3.08 -2.80 14.30
CA TRP A 13 -2.44 -4.12 14.44
C TRP A 13 -1.17 -4.20 13.61
N LEU A 14 -0.10 -4.66 14.25
CA LEU A 14 1.17 -4.91 13.60
C LEU A 14 1.24 -6.36 13.14
N LEU A 15 1.37 -6.59 11.83
CA LEU A 15 1.69 -7.92 11.34
C LEU A 15 3.14 -8.28 11.71
N LEU A 16 3.32 -9.45 12.32
CA LEU A 16 4.63 -9.96 12.70
C LEU A 16 5.26 -10.80 11.58
N PRO A 17 6.60 -10.83 11.47
CA PRO A 17 7.30 -11.77 10.60
C PRO A 17 6.85 -13.21 10.88
N ALA A 18 6.83 -14.06 9.86
CA ALA A 18 6.47 -15.46 10.05
C ALA A 18 7.50 -16.16 10.95
N THR A 19 7.06 -16.59 12.14
CA THR A 19 7.90 -17.32 13.12
C THR A 19 7.67 -18.83 13.11
N ASN A 20 6.65 -19.31 12.39
CA ASN A 20 6.16 -20.68 12.50
C ASN A 20 6.38 -21.47 11.20
N ASP A 21 6.55 -22.79 11.32
CA ASP A 21 6.60 -23.72 10.17
C ASP A 21 5.31 -23.68 9.32
N ASN A 22 4.17 -23.32 9.93
CA ASN A 22 2.90 -23.20 9.23
C ASN A 22 2.78 -21.86 8.49
N LYS A 23 3.09 -21.89 7.19
CA LYS A 23 3.05 -20.73 6.28
C LYS A 23 1.67 -20.09 6.08
N ASP A 24 0.60 -20.79 6.48
CA ASP A 24 -0.78 -20.29 6.36
C ASP A 24 -1.16 -19.35 7.50
N ILE A 25 -0.52 -19.48 8.66
CA ILE A 25 -0.85 -18.66 9.82
C ILE A 25 -0.12 -17.31 9.70
N LYS A 26 -0.89 -16.23 9.87
CA LYS A 26 -0.38 -14.86 9.99
C LYS A 26 -0.73 -14.31 11.36
N SER A 27 0.27 -13.75 12.04
CA SER A 27 0.17 -13.30 13.42
C SER A 27 0.20 -11.77 13.49
N PHE A 28 -0.79 -11.19 14.16
CA PHE A 28 -0.97 -9.76 14.31
C PHE A 28 -0.93 -9.39 15.79
N LEU A 29 -0.13 -8.39 16.15
CA LEU A 29 -0.05 -7.83 17.49
C LEU A 29 -0.92 -6.58 17.57
N SER A 30 -1.96 -6.61 18.40
CA SER A 30 -2.62 -5.39 18.86
C SER A 30 -1.70 -4.70 19.85
N ILE A 31 -1.12 -3.57 19.45
CA ILE A 31 -0.14 -2.82 20.27
C ILE A 31 -0.81 -2.29 21.53
N THR A 32 -2.01 -1.72 21.40
CA THR A 32 -2.75 -1.09 22.49
C THR A 32 -3.18 -2.10 23.57
N LYS A 33 -3.52 -3.33 23.17
CA LYS A 33 -3.96 -4.39 24.09
C LYS A 33 -2.87 -5.41 24.42
N ASN A 34 -1.69 -5.27 23.83
CA ASN A 34 -0.61 -6.26 23.87
C ASN A 34 -1.12 -7.70 23.60
N LYS A 35 -1.99 -7.85 22.60
CA LYS A 35 -2.68 -9.12 22.31
C LYS A 35 -2.29 -9.66 20.95
N LEU A 36 -1.94 -10.95 20.92
CA LEU A 36 -1.63 -11.66 19.68
C LEU A 36 -2.89 -12.29 19.08
N HIS A 37 -3.09 -12.04 17.78
CA HIS A 37 -4.16 -12.61 16.97
C HIS A 37 -3.56 -13.45 15.84
N ASN A 38 -3.97 -14.71 15.75
CA ASN A 38 -3.52 -15.62 14.70
C ASN A 38 -4.67 -15.88 13.73
N PHE A 39 -4.44 -15.61 12.45
CA PHE A 39 -5.41 -15.87 11.39
C PHE A 39 -4.87 -16.93 10.45
N ASN A 40 -5.71 -17.92 10.13
CA ASN A 40 -5.40 -18.93 9.13
C ASN A 40 -5.73 -18.37 7.73
N LEU A 41 -4.70 -18.00 6.97
CA LEU A 41 -4.80 -17.34 5.67
C LEU A 41 -4.07 -18.17 4.60
N PRO A 42 -4.61 -19.31 4.16
CA PRO A 42 -3.98 -20.15 3.14
C PRO A 42 -3.78 -19.41 1.81
N ALA A 43 -4.64 -18.45 1.49
CA ALA A 43 -4.50 -17.61 0.30
C ALA A 43 -3.24 -16.70 0.35
N ALA A 44 -2.63 -16.50 1.52
CA ALA A 44 -1.36 -15.78 1.70
C ALA A 44 -0.12 -16.64 1.41
N ARG A 45 -0.27 -17.96 1.24
CA ARG A 45 0.85 -18.89 1.11
C ARG A 45 1.70 -18.54 -0.13
N GLY A 46 3.01 -18.45 0.09
CA GLY A 46 3.98 -18.17 -0.97
C GLY A 46 3.95 -16.74 -1.53
N LYS A 47 3.21 -15.83 -0.89
CA LYS A 47 3.10 -14.42 -1.30
C LYS A 47 3.88 -13.52 -0.34
N THR A 48 4.38 -12.41 -0.86
CA THR A 48 5.01 -11.34 -0.08
C THR A 48 4.06 -10.19 0.10
N ILE A 49 4.15 -9.48 1.22
CA ILE A 49 3.32 -8.30 1.46
C ILE A 49 3.97 -7.10 0.79
N CYS A 50 3.18 -6.40 0.00
CA CYS A 50 3.57 -5.14 -0.63
C CYS A 50 2.71 -3.96 -0.15
N GLY A 51 1.73 -4.18 0.73
CA GLY A 51 1.01 -3.09 1.36
C GLY A 51 -0.10 -3.53 2.28
N SER A 52 -0.69 -2.55 2.94
CA SER A 52 -1.95 -2.69 3.67
C SER A 52 -2.73 -1.39 3.59
N SER A 53 -4.05 -1.48 3.38
CA SER A 53 -4.96 -0.32 3.35
C SER A 53 -6.40 -0.81 3.52
N ALA A 54 -7.27 0.03 4.07
CA ALA A 54 -8.69 -0.26 4.23
C ALA A 54 -9.00 -1.58 4.99
N GLY A 55 -8.11 -2.07 5.84
CA GLY A 55 -8.25 -3.35 6.54
C GLY A 55 -7.78 -4.59 5.75
N TRP A 56 -7.27 -4.39 4.53
CA TRP A 56 -6.79 -5.45 3.66
C TRP A 56 -5.26 -5.52 3.63
N LEU A 57 -4.74 -6.74 3.55
CA LEU A 57 -3.38 -7.01 3.12
C LEU A 57 -3.33 -7.03 1.59
N ILE A 58 -2.29 -6.42 1.04
CA ILE A 58 -2.00 -6.42 -0.39
C ILE A 58 -0.75 -7.24 -0.58
N MET A 59 -0.88 -8.35 -1.32
CA MET A 59 0.18 -9.34 -1.44
C MET A 59 0.49 -9.65 -2.89
N ASN A 60 1.77 -9.77 -3.19
CA ASN A 60 2.28 -10.11 -4.50
C ASN A 60 2.81 -11.54 -4.51
N ASP A 61 2.55 -12.27 -5.59
CA ASP A 61 3.11 -13.60 -5.80
C ASP A 61 4.35 -13.58 -6.72
N ASN A 62 4.88 -14.77 -7.02
CA ASN A 62 6.08 -14.92 -7.84
C ASN A 62 5.85 -14.68 -9.33
N VAL A 63 4.60 -14.54 -9.77
CA VAL A 63 4.21 -14.28 -11.17
C VAL A 63 3.68 -12.86 -11.38
N SER A 64 3.93 -11.95 -10.43
CA SER A 64 3.51 -10.54 -10.48
C SER A 64 1.99 -10.33 -10.49
N THR A 65 1.29 -11.20 -9.76
CA THR A 65 -0.15 -11.03 -9.50
C THR A 65 -0.35 -10.51 -8.09
N ILE A 66 -1.19 -9.47 -7.96
CA ILE A 66 -1.60 -8.95 -6.67
C ILE A 66 -2.87 -9.66 -6.21
N THR A 67 -2.86 -10.09 -4.95
CA THR A 67 -4.02 -10.60 -4.21
C THR A 67 -4.31 -9.71 -3.03
N LEU A 68 -5.54 -9.23 -2.92
CA LEU A 68 -6.07 -8.52 -1.76
C LEU A 68 -6.61 -9.58 -0.79
N ILE A 69 -6.23 -9.52 0.48
CA ILE A 69 -6.74 -10.44 1.51
C ILE A 69 -7.19 -9.67 2.74
N ASN A 70 -8.45 -9.86 3.16
CA ASN A 70 -8.95 -9.39 4.42
C ASN A 70 -8.73 -10.48 5.49
N PRO A 71 -7.87 -10.25 6.49
CA PRO A 71 -7.59 -11.25 7.51
C PRO A 71 -8.79 -11.53 8.44
N LEU A 72 -9.74 -10.60 8.53
CA LEU A 72 -10.90 -10.68 9.43
C LEU A 72 -12.08 -11.43 8.82
N THR A 73 -12.35 -11.17 7.54
CA THR A 73 -13.49 -11.74 6.83
C THR A 73 -13.11 -12.95 5.99
N SER A 74 -11.80 -13.20 5.82
CA SER A 74 -11.24 -14.14 4.85
C SER A 74 -11.60 -13.83 3.39
N GLY A 75 -12.12 -12.62 3.13
CA GLY A 75 -12.34 -12.11 1.78
C GLY A 75 -11.03 -12.02 1.03
N HIS A 76 -11.05 -12.37 -0.26
CA HIS A 76 -9.88 -12.24 -1.11
C HIS A 76 -10.26 -11.91 -2.54
N PHE A 77 -9.45 -11.08 -3.19
CA PHE A 77 -9.60 -10.70 -4.59
C PHE A 77 -8.26 -10.88 -5.28
N GLN A 78 -8.22 -11.74 -6.31
CA GLN A 78 -7.06 -11.84 -7.19
C GLN A 78 -7.24 -10.87 -8.35
N LEU A 79 -6.26 -9.99 -8.55
CA LEU A 79 -6.24 -9.02 -9.63
C LEU A 79 -5.61 -9.65 -10.89
N PRO A 80 -5.75 -9.04 -12.07
CA PRO A 80 -5.03 -9.47 -13.26
C PRO A 80 -3.51 -9.44 -13.05
N GLN A 81 -2.79 -10.27 -13.80
CA GLN A 81 -1.33 -10.28 -13.78
C GLN A 81 -0.78 -8.94 -14.31
N ILE A 82 0.20 -8.35 -13.62
CA ILE A 82 0.79 -7.05 -14.02
C ILE A 82 1.61 -7.20 -15.31
N SER A 83 2.39 -8.27 -15.41
CA SER A 83 3.29 -8.53 -16.54
C SER A 83 3.63 -10.01 -16.62
N THR A 84 3.94 -10.51 -17.82
CA THR A 84 4.48 -11.86 -18.02
C THR A 84 5.91 -12.01 -17.49
N LYS A 85 6.61 -10.89 -17.28
CA LYS A 85 7.91 -10.86 -16.62
C LYS A 85 7.72 -10.56 -15.14
N LYS A 86 8.65 -11.05 -14.31
CA LYS A 86 8.68 -10.75 -12.88
C LYS A 86 8.85 -9.24 -12.66
N VAL A 87 7.91 -8.63 -11.94
CA VAL A 87 7.95 -7.21 -11.56
C VAL A 87 8.09 -7.13 -10.04
N PHE A 88 9.01 -6.29 -9.59
CA PHE A 88 9.14 -5.98 -8.17
C PHE A 88 8.10 -4.94 -7.76
N ILE A 89 7.32 -5.22 -6.72
CA ILE A 89 6.34 -4.28 -6.16
C ILE A 89 6.93 -3.69 -4.87
N HIS A 90 7.17 -2.39 -4.87
CA HIS A 90 7.75 -1.67 -3.73
C HIS A 90 6.70 -1.35 -2.67
N LYS A 91 5.54 -0.84 -3.12
CA LYS A 91 4.40 -0.54 -2.26
C LYS A 91 3.11 -0.59 -3.07
N ALA A 92 2.02 -1.01 -2.46
CA ALA A 92 0.68 -0.94 -3.01
C ALA A 92 -0.33 -0.44 -1.95
N ILE A 93 -1.38 0.24 -2.39
CA ILE A 93 -2.46 0.74 -1.54
C ILE A 93 -3.82 0.56 -2.23
N LEU A 94 -4.87 0.54 -1.40
CA LEU A 94 -6.26 0.58 -1.85
C LEU A 94 -6.86 1.96 -1.61
N SER A 95 -7.72 2.40 -2.53
CA SER A 95 -8.57 3.58 -2.33
C SER A 95 -9.61 3.36 -1.22
N SER A 96 -10.27 2.22 -1.24
CA SER A 96 -11.46 1.90 -0.45
C SER A 96 -11.54 0.40 -0.18
N ASP A 97 -12.43 -0.01 0.72
CA ASP A 97 -12.68 -1.41 1.04
C ASP A 97 -13.38 -2.12 -0.14
N PRO A 98 -12.74 -3.11 -0.80
CA PRO A 98 -13.33 -3.89 -1.88
C PRO A 98 -14.55 -4.72 -1.48
N GLU A 99 -14.77 -5.01 -0.19
CA GLU A 99 -16.01 -5.66 0.26
C GLU A 99 -17.18 -4.68 0.34
N CYS A 100 -16.92 -3.41 0.66
CA CYS A 100 -17.95 -2.36 0.67
C CYS A 100 -18.27 -1.83 -0.72
N ASP A 101 -17.27 -1.75 -1.60
CA ASP A 101 -17.42 -1.25 -2.97
C ASP A 101 -16.60 -2.09 -3.97
N PRO A 102 -17.04 -3.32 -4.26
CA PRO A 102 -16.30 -4.28 -5.10
C PRO A 102 -16.15 -3.84 -6.56
N TYR A 103 -16.85 -2.78 -6.97
CA TYR A 103 -16.96 -2.39 -8.38
C TYR A 103 -16.29 -1.06 -8.71
N ASN A 104 -15.87 -0.27 -7.71
CA ASN A 104 -15.26 1.04 -7.94
C ASN A 104 -13.98 1.30 -7.14
N PHE A 105 -13.41 0.30 -6.45
CA PHE A 105 -12.11 0.46 -5.81
C PHE A 105 -10.97 0.59 -6.83
N VAL A 106 -9.89 1.25 -6.42
CA VAL A 106 -8.64 1.37 -7.16
C VAL A 106 -7.49 0.83 -6.32
N VAL A 107 -6.60 0.08 -6.97
CA VAL A 107 -5.31 -0.32 -6.40
C VAL A 107 -4.24 0.51 -7.09
N MET A 108 -3.38 1.18 -6.32
CA MET A 108 -2.23 1.91 -6.85
C MET A 108 -0.96 1.27 -6.31
N ALA A 109 0.02 1.06 -7.18
CA ALA A 109 1.28 0.43 -6.80
C ALA A 109 2.49 1.14 -7.40
N ILE A 110 3.59 1.11 -6.65
CA ILE A 110 4.92 1.50 -7.09
C ILE A 110 5.63 0.21 -7.51
N CYS A 111 6.08 0.12 -8.76
CA CYS A 111 6.66 -1.11 -9.27
C CYS A 111 7.88 -0.90 -10.19
N GLY A 112 8.63 -1.98 -10.39
CA GLY A 112 9.78 -2.04 -11.30
C GLY A 112 11.02 -1.29 -10.79
N GLU A 113 12.10 -1.37 -11.56
CA GLU A 113 13.39 -0.73 -11.23
C GLU A 113 13.28 0.79 -11.21
N LYS A 114 12.50 1.35 -12.14
CA LYS A 114 12.24 2.80 -12.23
C LYS A 114 11.27 3.31 -11.16
N ARG A 115 10.71 2.44 -10.29
CA ARG A 115 9.68 2.80 -9.29
C ARG A 115 8.57 3.66 -9.91
N GLN A 116 7.93 3.13 -10.95
CA GLN A 116 6.84 3.80 -11.66
C GLN A 116 5.50 3.55 -10.96
N LEU A 117 4.55 4.46 -11.16
CA LEU A 117 3.18 4.28 -10.67
C LEU A 117 2.37 3.47 -11.69
N ILE A 118 1.72 2.41 -11.21
CA ILE A 118 0.69 1.67 -11.94
C ILE A 118 -0.61 1.69 -11.12
N TYR A 119 -1.74 1.53 -11.79
CA TYR A 119 -3.02 1.39 -11.13
C TYR A 119 -3.89 0.31 -11.77
N TYR A 120 -4.83 -0.20 -10.98
CA TYR A 120 -5.90 -1.08 -11.39
C TYR A 120 -7.22 -0.48 -10.92
N LYS A 121 -8.18 -0.31 -11.85
CA LYS A 121 -9.57 0.02 -11.51
C LYS A 121 -10.38 -1.28 -11.45
N ALA A 122 -11.23 -1.43 -10.45
CA ALA A 122 -12.10 -2.60 -10.30
C ALA A 122 -12.81 -2.95 -11.62
N ARG A 123 -12.79 -4.24 -11.97
CA ARG A 123 -13.32 -4.83 -13.22
C ARG A 123 -12.54 -4.50 -14.50
N SER A 124 -11.42 -3.79 -14.43
CA SER A 124 -10.53 -3.67 -15.58
C SER A 124 -9.91 -5.02 -15.90
N GLU A 125 -9.57 -5.25 -17.17
CA GLU A 125 -8.92 -6.49 -17.62
C GLU A 125 -7.42 -6.49 -17.33
N SER A 126 -6.81 -5.30 -17.21
CA SER A 126 -5.37 -5.12 -17.07
C SER A 126 -5.01 -3.96 -16.14
N TRP A 127 -3.73 -3.88 -15.82
CA TRP A 127 -3.12 -2.74 -15.14
C TRP A 127 -2.76 -1.65 -16.13
N GLU A 128 -2.84 -0.41 -15.70
CA GLU A 128 -2.43 0.76 -16.47
C GLU A 128 -1.23 1.44 -15.81
N THR A 129 -0.26 1.86 -16.63
CA THR A 129 0.89 2.65 -16.17
C THR A 129 0.54 4.13 -16.20
N LEU A 130 0.86 4.84 -15.12
CA LEU A 130 0.68 6.28 -15.02
C LEU A 130 1.90 7.02 -15.59
N GLU A 131 2.14 6.87 -16.90
CA GLU A 131 3.38 7.32 -17.55
C GLU A 131 3.71 8.79 -17.31
N ALA A 132 2.69 9.65 -17.39
CA ALA A 132 2.88 11.09 -17.24
C ALA A 132 3.29 11.49 -15.80
N ALA A 133 3.06 10.64 -14.79
CA ALA A 133 3.54 10.89 -13.43
C ALA A 133 5.06 10.70 -13.28
N GLY A 134 5.72 10.03 -14.23
CA GLY A 134 7.16 9.78 -14.19
C GLY A 134 7.55 8.64 -13.25
N PHE A 135 8.73 8.77 -12.65
CA PHE A 135 9.47 7.67 -12.02
C PHE A 135 10.00 8.06 -10.63
N TYR A 136 10.66 7.09 -9.98
CA TYR A 136 11.39 7.26 -8.72
C TYR A 136 10.52 7.52 -7.49
N TYR A 137 9.33 6.90 -7.46
CA TYR A 137 8.41 6.99 -6.33
C TYR A 137 8.88 6.16 -5.13
N ASP A 138 8.93 6.78 -3.95
CA ASP A 138 9.27 6.11 -2.69
C ASP A 138 8.04 5.72 -1.89
N ASP A 139 6.99 6.54 -1.95
CA ASP A 139 5.80 6.32 -1.16
C ASP A 139 4.51 6.72 -1.85
N VAL A 140 3.43 6.04 -1.47
CA VAL A 140 2.06 6.28 -1.94
C VAL A 140 1.08 6.03 -0.79
N ILE A 141 0.10 6.94 -0.62
CA ILE A 141 -0.95 6.86 0.39
C ILE A 141 -2.33 7.21 -0.18
N SER A 142 -3.38 6.66 0.44
CA SER A 142 -4.78 7.05 0.19
C SER A 142 -5.19 8.09 1.22
N TYR A 143 -5.89 9.13 0.77
CA TYR A 143 -6.43 10.19 1.59
C TYR A 143 -7.94 10.28 1.38
N GLU A 144 -8.69 10.07 2.47
CA GLU A 144 -10.16 10.04 2.51
C GLU A 144 -10.81 9.10 1.48
N GLY A 145 -10.06 8.12 0.97
CA GLY A 145 -10.51 7.20 -0.08
C GLY A 145 -10.90 7.86 -1.41
N ARG A 146 -10.56 9.14 -1.61
CA ARG A 146 -10.91 9.92 -2.82
C ARG A 146 -9.69 10.41 -3.58
N LYS A 147 -8.58 10.57 -2.87
CA LYS A 147 -7.32 11.07 -3.42
C LYS A 147 -6.20 10.10 -3.10
N LEU A 148 -5.28 9.98 -4.04
CA LEU A 148 -4.04 9.24 -3.87
C LEU A 148 -2.90 10.24 -3.97
N PHE A 149 -1.98 10.19 -3.01
CA PHE A 149 -0.78 11.00 -3.00
C PHE A 149 0.42 10.09 -3.19
N ALA A 150 1.36 10.51 -4.01
CA ALA A 150 2.62 9.80 -4.19
C ALA A 150 3.78 10.79 -4.16
N VAL A 151 4.91 10.35 -3.62
CA VAL A 151 6.11 11.17 -3.49
C VAL A 151 7.32 10.46 -4.08
N THR A 152 8.14 11.21 -4.81
CA THR A 152 9.42 10.71 -5.32
C THR A 152 10.53 10.83 -4.30
N GLU A 153 11.62 10.09 -4.50
CA GLU A 153 12.84 10.22 -3.69
C GLU A 153 13.41 11.64 -3.68
N TYR A 154 13.16 12.40 -4.74
CA TYR A 154 13.58 13.79 -4.84
C TYR A 154 12.67 14.73 -4.04
N GLY A 155 11.48 14.29 -3.61
CA GLY A 155 10.47 15.08 -2.89
C GLY A 155 9.35 15.64 -3.78
N LYS A 156 9.22 15.19 -5.04
CA LYS A 156 8.10 15.61 -5.91
C LYS A 156 6.84 14.95 -5.41
N VAL A 157 5.83 15.75 -5.10
CA VAL A 157 4.53 15.25 -4.65
C VAL A 157 3.51 15.40 -5.77
N VAL A 158 2.89 14.28 -6.15
CA VAL A 158 1.74 14.25 -7.06
C VAL A 158 0.48 13.81 -6.33
N CYS A 159 -0.65 14.33 -6.78
CA CYS A 159 -1.97 13.92 -6.30
C CYS A 159 -2.85 13.52 -7.47
N CYS A 160 -3.55 12.40 -7.32
CA CYS A 160 -4.54 11.91 -8.25
C CYS A 160 -5.90 11.85 -7.56
N LYS A 161 -6.94 12.42 -8.19
CA LYS A 161 -8.32 12.11 -7.82
C LYS A 161 -8.70 10.81 -8.49
N ILE A 162 -9.30 9.87 -7.75
CA ILE A 162 -9.67 8.55 -8.29
C ILE A 162 -10.58 8.67 -9.51
N ASP A 163 -11.62 9.51 -9.42
CA ASP A 163 -12.59 9.75 -10.51
C ASP A 163 -11.97 10.43 -11.74
N SER A 164 -10.78 11.02 -11.59
CA SER A 164 -10.09 11.74 -12.66
C SER A 164 -8.89 10.98 -13.24
N LEU A 165 -8.58 9.78 -12.75
CA LEU A 165 -7.47 8.95 -13.28
C LEU A 165 -7.65 8.70 -14.79
N PRO A 166 -6.58 8.85 -15.61
CA PRO A 166 -5.16 8.95 -15.21
C PRO A 166 -4.63 10.38 -14.99
N ARG A 167 -5.49 11.39 -14.80
CA ARG A 167 -5.04 12.76 -14.55
C ARG A 167 -4.48 12.91 -13.14
N PHE A 168 -3.32 13.54 -13.04
CA PHE A 168 -2.68 13.89 -11.78
C PHE A 168 -2.35 15.39 -11.76
N LYS A 169 -2.20 15.91 -10.55
CA LYS A 169 -1.75 17.27 -10.30
C LYS A 169 -0.43 17.18 -9.55
N GLU A 170 0.58 17.86 -10.07
CA GLU A 170 1.80 18.12 -9.33
C GLU A 170 1.51 19.18 -8.27
N ILE A 171 1.76 18.85 -7.01
CA ILE A 171 1.49 19.75 -5.88
C ILE A 171 2.77 20.49 -5.50
N PHE A 172 3.90 19.79 -5.51
CA PHE A 172 5.15 20.32 -5.01
C PHE A 172 6.33 19.83 -5.85
N MET A 173 7.20 20.77 -6.24
CA MET A 173 8.52 20.50 -6.82
C MET A 173 9.59 20.76 -5.77
N PRO A 174 10.40 19.77 -5.41
CA PRO A 174 11.50 19.94 -4.48
C PRO A 174 12.67 20.64 -5.17
N PHE A 175 13.23 21.64 -4.51
CA PHE A 175 14.60 22.06 -4.76
C PHE A 175 15.52 21.15 -3.94
N SER A 176 16.28 20.29 -4.63
CA SER A 176 17.48 19.60 -4.13
C SER A 176 17.35 18.91 -2.75
N PHE A 177 16.54 17.86 -2.65
CA PHE A 177 16.56 16.96 -1.48
C PHE A 177 17.53 15.78 -1.70
N GLN A 178 18.31 15.42 -0.66
CA GLN A 178 19.32 14.36 -0.65
C GLN A 178 19.12 13.35 0.50
N GLY A 179 17.89 13.11 0.95
CA GLY A 179 17.62 12.02 1.90
C GLY A 179 17.50 10.67 1.21
N ASN A 180 17.61 9.60 2.00
CA ASN A 180 17.62 8.24 1.48
C ASN A 180 16.21 7.69 1.23
N LYS A 181 15.20 8.20 1.95
CA LYS A 181 13.82 7.76 1.81
C LYS A 181 12.84 8.84 2.21
N VAL A 182 11.75 8.93 1.47
CA VAL A 182 10.65 9.87 1.72
C VAL A 182 9.37 9.11 2.07
N TYR A 183 8.62 9.61 3.04
CA TYR A 183 7.37 9.01 3.52
C TYR A 183 6.24 10.04 3.51
N LEU A 184 5.04 9.60 3.17
CA LEU A 184 3.82 10.39 3.30
C LEU A 184 3.05 9.91 4.53
N VAL A 185 2.64 10.85 5.37
CA VAL A 185 1.87 10.56 6.60
C VAL A 185 0.71 11.53 6.70
N CYS A 186 -0.46 11.03 7.09
CA CYS A 186 -1.60 11.88 7.42
C CYS A 186 -1.57 12.23 8.92
N VAL A 187 -1.49 13.51 9.25
CA VAL A 187 -1.52 14.03 10.62
C VAL A 187 -2.64 15.04 10.72
N GLU A 188 -3.61 14.82 11.61
CA GLU A 188 -4.75 15.74 11.85
C GLU A 188 -5.55 16.11 10.58
N GLY A 189 -5.59 15.22 9.59
CA GLY A 189 -6.28 15.47 8.32
C GLY A 189 -5.43 16.20 7.28
N GLU A 190 -4.16 16.49 7.56
CA GLU A 190 -3.23 17.05 6.59
C GLU A 190 -2.25 15.99 6.11
N VAL A 191 -1.85 16.05 4.84
CA VAL A 191 -0.81 15.18 4.27
C VAL A 191 0.54 15.86 4.47
N VAL A 192 1.37 15.25 5.31
CA VAL A 192 2.72 15.70 5.64
C VAL A 192 3.75 14.78 4.98
N CYS A 193 4.83 15.37 4.48
CA CYS A 193 5.96 14.66 3.92
C CYS A 193 7.08 14.56 4.97
N TYR A 194 7.45 13.34 5.34
CA TYR A 194 8.56 13.06 6.25
C TYR A 194 9.78 12.57 5.48
N PHE A 195 10.92 13.14 5.82
CA PHE A 195 12.18 12.91 5.16
C PHE A 195 13.12 12.13 6.09
N GLN A 196 13.49 10.91 5.71
CA GLN A 196 14.49 10.15 6.45
C GLN A 196 15.86 10.33 5.80
N LYS A 197 16.70 11.11 6.47
CA LYS A 197 18.13 11.23 6.17
C LYS A 197 18.89 10.34 7.15
N LEU A 198 19.40 9.21 6.67
CA LEU A 198 20.37 8.43 7.46
C LEU A 198 21.74 9.09 7.26
N GLU A 199 21.95 10.23 7.92
CA GLU A 199 23.30 10.72 8.15
C GLU A 199 23.84 9.94 9.35
N GLY A 200 25.08 9.48 9.27
CA GLY A 200 25.82 8.93 10.41
C GLY A 200 26.11 9.96 11.51
N THR A 201 25.35 11.06 11.59
CA THR A 201 25.43 12.06 12.64
C THR A 201 24.12 12.83 12.68
N PHE A 202 23.42 12.74 13.81
CA PHE A 202 22.15 13.40 14.04
C PHE A 202 22.33 14.92 14.02
N THR A 203 21.52 15.63 13.23
CA THR A 203 21.19 17.03 13.50
C THR A 203 19.77 17.27 13.02
N PHE A 204 18.86 17.52 13.97
CA PHE A 204 17.48 17.91 13.69
C PHE A 204 17.48 19.40 13.32
N LEU A 205 16.74 19.78 12.28
CA LEU A 205 16.30 21.16 12.08
C LEU A 205 14.77 21.17 12.11
N LEU A 206 14.23 22.03 12.98
CA LEU A 206 12.80 22.33 13.16
C LEU A 206 12.21 23.02 11.93
#